data_AF-A0A2V3IAH6-F1
#
_entry.id   AF-A0A2V3IAH6-F1
#
_cell.length_a   1.000
_cell.length_b   1.000
_cell.length_c   1.000
_cell.angle_alpha   90.00
_cell.angle_beta   90.00
_cell.angle_gamma   90.00
#
_symmetry.space_group_name_H-M   'P 1'
#
loop_
_entity.id
_entity.type
_entity.pdbx_description
1 polymer ?
#
loop_
_entity_poly.entity_id
_entity_poly.type
_entity_poly.pdbx_seq_one_letter_code
_entity_poly.pdbx_strand_id
1 'polypeptide(L)'
;MQYKNLVFEKVKELGSITDTSLTKSLTKDGYLLHEDVINKTLLDLEIMGLINVTWLNKNTRRIEIVSNKNEEDDVELENKKSLENDYESSFPATKNNI
;
A
#
# COMPACT_ATOMS: atom_id res chain seq x y z
N MET A 1 21.02 3.63 -3.59
CA MET A 1 20.16 3.10 -4.67
C MET A 1 19.33 4.22 -5.25
N GLN A 2 19.58 4.59 -6.51
CA GLN A 2 19.02 5.79 -7.14
C GLN A 2 17.54 5.67 -7.55
N TYR A 3 17.03 4.44 -7.76
CA TYR A 3 15.72 4.21 -8.40
C TYR A 3 14.63 3.68 -7.47
N LYS A 4 14.89 3.49 -6.17
CA LYS A 4 13.90 2.98 -5.21
C LYS A 4 12.61 3.77 -5.22
N ASN A 5 12.72 5.09 -5.02
CA ASN A 5 11.54 5.97 -4.96
C ASN A 5 10.79 6.00 -6.28
N LEU A 6 11.51 6.06 -7.41
CA LEU A 6 10.90 6.04 -8.74
C LEU A 6 10.07 4.77 -8.97
N VAL A 7 10.66 3.60 -8.70
CA VAL A 7 9.99 2.31 -8.88
C VAL A 7 8.82 2.17 -7.92
N PHE A 8 9.00 2.55 -6.66
CA PHE A 8 7.96 2.48 -5.63
C PHE A 8 6.75 3.36 -5.99
N GLU A 9 6.96 4.63 -6.34
CA GLU A 9 5.87 5.52 -6.73
C GLU A 9 5.14 5.02 -7.97
N LYS A 10 5.86 4.42 -8.94
CA LYS A 10 5.24 3.84 -10.13
C LYS A 10 4.35 2.63 -9.80
N VAL A 11 4.80 1.74 -8.92
CA VAL A 11 4.00 0.61 -8.44
C VAL A 11 2.79 1.12 -7.65
N LYS A 12 2.96 2.18 -6.85
CA LYS A 12 1.89 2.80 -6.05
C LYS A 12 0.82 3.45 -6.91
N GLU A 13 1.21 4.17 -7.96
CA GLU A 13 0.31 4.78 -8.94
C GLU A 13 -0.56 3.73 -9.63
N LEU A 14 0.02 2.57 -9.97
CA LEU A 14 -0.64 1.53 -10.76
C LEU A 14 -1.31 0.45 -9.89
N GLY A 15 -1.01 0.41 -8.59
CA GLY A 15 -1.54 -0.52 -7.59
C GLY A 15 -1.01 -1.95 -7.72
N SER A 16 -1.30 -2.59 -8.85
CA SER A 16 -0.90 -3.97 -9.16
C SER A 16 -0.40 -4.06 -10.60
N ILE A 17 0.86 -4.47 -10.77
CA ILE A 17 1.53 -4.44 -12.07
C ILE A 17 2.42 -5.67 -12.29
N THR A 18 2.60 -6.10 -13.53
CA THR A 18 3.59 -7.12 -13.86
C THR A 18 4.99 -6.53 -14.04
N ASP A 19 6.04 -7.30 -13.78
CA ASP A 19 7.42 -6.89 -14.03
C ASP A 19 7.66 -6.39 -15.46
N THR A 20 7.11 -7.10 -16.44
CA THR A 20 7.16 -6.69 -17.86
C THR A 20 6.44 -5.37 -18.14
N SER A 21 5.31 -5.10 -17.49
CA SER A 21 4.56 -3.86 -17.66
C SER A 21 5.24 -2.69 -16.93
N LEU A 22 5.82 -2.96 -15.76
CA LEU A 22 6.60 -1.99 -14.98
C LEU A 22 7.79 -1.48 -15.81
N THR A 23 8.56 -2.37 -16.41
CA THR A 23 9.68 -2.01 -17.29
C THR A 23 9.21 -1.17 -18.48
N LYS A 24 8.11 -1.57 -19.13
CA LYS A 24 7.53 -0.79 -20.24
C LYS A 24 7.07 0.59 -19.81
N SER A 25 6.48 0.72 -18.62
CA SER A 25 6.04 2.01 -18.09
C SER A 25 7.23 2.93 -17.80
N LEU A 26 8.29 2.39 -17.17
CA LEU A 26 9.51 3.16 -16.89
C LEU A 26 10.18 3.63 -18.18
N THR A 27 10.24 2.77 -19.21
CA THR A 27 10.77 3.15 -20.53
C THR A 27 9.94 4.25 -21.20
N LYS A 28 8.61 4.20 -21.10
CA LYS A 28 7.73 5.28 -21.62
C LYS A 28 7.99 6.62 -20.93
N ASP A 29 8.31 6.59 -19.64
CA ASP A 29 8.64 7.77 -18.84
C ASP A 29 10.10 8.24 -19.06
N GLY A 30 10.84 7.61 -19.98
CA GLY A 30 12.21 7.97 -20.34
C GLY A 30 13.31 7.27 -19.53
N TYR A 31 12.95 6.33 -18.64
CA TYR A 31 13.90 5.60 -17.81
C TYR A 31 14.25 4.25 -18.42
N LEU A 32 15.39 4.18 -19.11
CA LEU A 32 15.93 2.94 -19.65
C LEU A 32 16.77 2.21 -18.59
N LEU A 33 16.11 1.43 -17.73
CA LEU A 33 16.77 0.66 -16.68
C LEU A 33 17.09 -0.77 -17.14
N HIS A 34 18.30 -1.24 -16.84
CA HIS A 34 18.66 -2.64 -17.05
C HIS A 34 17.86 -3.55 -16.11
N GLU A 35 17.54 -4.76 -16.56
CA GLU A 35 16.74 -5.72 -15.79
C GLU A 35 17.35 -5.99 -14.41
N ASP A 36 18.67 -6.13 -14.30
CA ASP A 36 19.37 -6.32 -13.03
C ASP A 36 19.14 -5.18 -12.04
N VAL A 37 19.02 -3.94 -12.53
CA VAL A 37 18.78 -2.77 -11.68
C VAL A 37 17.34 -2.80 -11.16
N ILE A 38 16.39 -3.15 -12.02
CA ILE A 38 14.99 -3.31 -11.62
C ILE A 38 14.86 -4.44 -10.60
N ASN A 39 15.47 -5.61 -10.86
CA ASN A 39 15.44 -6.77 -9.98
C ASN A 39 16.04 -6.47 -8.60
N LYS A 40 17.20 -5.81 -8.54
CA LYS A 40 17.80 -5.37 -7.27
C LYS A 40 16.92 -4.36 -6.54
N THR A 41 16.29 -3.44 -7.27
CA THR A 41 15.42 -2.43 -6.67
C THR A 41 14.15 -3.06 -6.10
N LEU A 42 13.52 -4.00 -6.83
CA LEU A 42 12.36 -4.74 -6.35
C LEU A 42 12.70 -5.59 -5.11
N LEU A 43 13.84 -6.29 -5.12
CA LEU A 43 14.31 -7.07 -3.98
C LEU A 43 14.49 -6.17 -2.74
N ASP A 44 15.12 -5.01 -2.91
CA ASP A 44 15.30 -4.07 -1.81
C ASP A 44 13.98 -3.54 -1.27
N LEU A 45 13.01 -3.21 -2.14
CA LEU A 45 11.69 -2.74 -1.73
C LEU A 45 10.88 -3.85 -1.03
N GLU A 46 11.03 -5.10 -1.46
CA GLU A 46 10.41 -6.27 -0.84
C GLU A 46 11.01 -6.55 0.55
N ILE A 47 12.33 -6.50 0.71
CA ILE A 47 13.01 -6.62 2.02
C ILE A 47 12.58 -5.48 2.97
N MET A 48 12.35 -4.28 2.44
CA MET A 48 11.85 -3.14 3.22
C MET A 48 10.36 -3.26 3.58
N GLY A 49 9.64 -4.28 3.08
CA GLY A 49 8.22 -4.47 3.35
C GLY A 49 7.31 -3.45 2.65
N LEU A 50 7.78 -2.82 1.57
CA LEU A 50 7.03 -1.79 0.85
C LEU A 50 6.18 -2.37 -0.29
N ILE A 51 6.62 -3.50 -0.85
CA ILE A 51 5.94 -4.19 -1.96
C ILE A 51 5.92 -5.69 -1.72
N ASN A 52 4.97 -6.38 -2.34
CA ASN A 52 4.92 -7.83 -2.46
C ASN A 52 5.23 -8.22 -3.91
N VAL A 53 6.05 -9.26 -4.10
CA VAL A 53 6.36 -9.82 -5.42
C VAL A 53 5.92 -11.28 -5.48
N THR A 54 4.92 -11.58 -6.32
CA THR A 54 4.35 -12.94 -6.45
C THR A 54 4.53 -13.49 -7.86
N TRP A 55 4.93 -14.75 -7.99
CA TRP A 55 4.97 -15.42 -9.30
C TRP A 55 3.56 -15.69 -9.82
N LEU A 56 3.24 -15.16 -11.01
CA LEU A 56 2.03 -15.55 -11.75
C LEU A 56 2.25 -16.82 -12.57
N ASN A 57 3.45 -16.96 -13.13
CA ASN A 57 3.92 -18.14 -13.85
C ASN A 57 5.46 -18.14 -13.84
N LYS A 58 6.12 -19.09 -14.52
CA LYS A 58 7.60 -19.22 -14.53
C LYS A 58 8.35 -17.96 -14.99
N ASN A 59 7.72 -17.09 -15.77
CA ASN A 59 8.36 -15.98 -16.47
C ASN A 59 7.74 -14.61 -16.13
N THR A 60 6.75 -14.53 -15.24
CA THR A 60 6.02 -13.29 -14.98
C THR A 60 5.70 -13.17 -13.50
N ARG A 61 6.03 -12.02 -12.94
CA ARG A 61 5.76 -11.67 -11.55
C ARG A 61 4.74 -10.55 -11.47
N ARG A 62 3.86 -10.60 -10.48
CA ARG A 62 2.99 -9.51 -10.05
C ARG A 62 3.69 -8.78 -8.91
N ILE A 63 3.73 -7.45 -9.00
CA ILE A 63 4.25 -6.54 -7.99
C ILE A 63 3.10 -5.67 -7.51
N GLU A 64 2.93 -5.60 -6.20
CA GLU A 64 1.85 -4.88 -5.54
C GLU A 64 2.40 -4.09 -4.35
N ILE A 65 1.82 -2.93 -4.05
CA ILE A 65 2.12 -2.24 -2.80
C ILE A 65 1.67 -3.12 -1.64
N VAL A 66 2.51 -3.22 -0.61
CA VAL A 66 2.04 -3.68 0.70
C VAL A 66 1.08 -2.60 1.17
N SER A 67 -0.22 -2.83 0.99
CA SER A 67 -1.18 -2.09 1.77
C SER A 67 -0.85 -2.43 3.21
N ASN A 68 -0.36 -1.45 3.96
CA ASN A 68 -0.77 -1.37 5.34
C ASN A 68 -2.30 -1.36 5.26
N LYS A 69 -2.91 -2.54 5.32
CA LYS A 69 -3.88 -2.71 6.38
C LYS A 69 -3.12 -2.21 7.60
N ASN A 70 -3.30 -0.92 7.90
CA ASN A 70 -3.72 -0.64 9.24
C ASN A 70 -4.83 -1.66 9.44
N GLU A 71 -4.48 -2.80 10.05
CA GLU A 71 -5.21 -3.19 11.23
C GLU A 71 -5.30 -1.88 12.03
N GLU A 72 -6.28 -1.03 11.70
CA GLU A 72 -7.06 -0.43 12.74
C GLU A 72 -7.53 -1.66 13.47
N ASP A 73 -6.74 -2.07 14.47
CA ASP A 73 -6.98 -3.22 15.30
C ASP A 73 -8.48 -3.15 15.61
N ASP A 74 -9.26 -4.17 15.25
CA ASP A 74 -10.72 -4.09 15.40
C ASP A 74 -11.06 -3.67 16.85
N VAL A 75 -10.18 -4.02 17.79
CA VAL A 75 -10.14 -3.58 19.19
C VAL A 75 -10.01 -2.06 19.34
N GLU A 76 -9.09 -1.38 18.63
CA GLU A 76 -8.94 0.08 18.71
C GLU A 76 -10.13 0.82 18.10
N LEU A 77 -10.74 0.28 17.03
CA LEU A 77 -11.96 0.84 16.44
C LEU A 77 -13.17 0.65 17.37
N GLU A 78 -13.31 -0.52 18.00
CA GLU A 78 -14.36 -0.82 18.98
C GLU A 78 -14.20 0.03 20.25
N ASN A 79 -12.96 0.22 20.72
CA ASN A 79 -12.66 1.09 21.85
C ASN A 79 -13.06 2.54 21.56
N LYS A 80 -12.72 3.09 20.38
CA LYS A 80 -13.12 4.45 19.99
C LYS A 80 -14.65 4.60 19.93
N LYS A 81 -15.35 3.64 19.33
CA LYS A 81 -16.83 3.65 19.28
C LYS A 81 -17.47 3.57 20.66
N SER A 82 -16.92 2.74 21.55
CA SER A 82 -17.43 2.60 22.92
C SER A 82 -17.25 3.89 23.72
N LEU A 83 -16.08 4.54 23.59
CA LEU A 83 -15.79 5.84 24.18
C LEU A 83 -16.72 6.96 23.67
N GLU A 84 -17.01 6.99 22.36
CA GLU A 84 -17.97 7.96 21.78
C GLU A 84 -19.39 7.73 22.30
N ASN A 85 -19.85 6.48 22.35
CA ASN A 85 -21.19 6.15 22.86
C ASN A 85 -21.35 6.52 24.34
N ASP A 86 -20.34 6.27 25.17
CA ASP A 86 -20.34 6.62 26.60
C ASP A 86 -20.33 8.15 26.81
N TYR A 87 -19.60 8.87 25.96
CA TYR A 87 -19.57 10.33 25.95
C TYR A 87 -20.93 10.93 25.57
N GLU A 88 -21.54 10.46 24.48
CA GLU A 88 -22.87 10.90 24.04
C GLU A 88 -23.95 10.57 25.08
N SER A 89 -23.88 9.39 25.71
CA SER A 89 -24.81 8.97 26.76
C SER A 89 -24.66 9.76 28.07
N SER A 90 -23.52 10.42 28.27
CA SER A 90 -23.26 11.29 29.42
C SER A 90 -23.91 12.67 29.28
N PHE A 91 -24.43 13.02 28.09
CA PHE A 91 -25.21 14.23 27.93
C PHE A 91 -26.65 13.98 28.40
N PRO A 92 -27.15 14.72 29.40
CA PRO A 92 -28.56 14.68 29.75
C PRO A 92 -29.34 15.20 28.54
N ALA A 93 -29.99 14.28 27.81
CA ALA A 93 -30.90 14.65 26.74
C ALA A 93 -31.91 15.64 27.34
N THR A 94 -31.86 16.90 26.89
CA THR A 94 -32.88 17.89 27.21
C THR A 94 -34.17 17.39 26.60
N LYS A 95 -34.93 16.61 27.37
CA LYS A 95 -36.33 16.32 27.12
C LYS A 95 -37.07 17.64 27.30
N ASN A 96 -37.04 18.48 26.28
CA ASN A 96 -38.00 19.57 26.14
C ASN A 96 -39.34 18.90 25.88
N ASN A 97 -40.10 18.67 26.96
CA ASN A 97 -41.53 18.46 26.89
C ASN A 97 -42.16 19.72 26.28
N ILE A 98 -42.68 19.61 25.07
CA ILE A 98 -43.71 20.50 24.51
C ILE A 98 -44.89 19.60 24.15
#